data_AF-G4ZM83-F1
#
_entry.id   AF-G4ZM83-F1
#
_cell.length_a   1.000
_cell.length_b   1.000
_cell.length_c   1.000
_cell.angle_alpha   90.00
_cell.angle_beta   90.00
_cell.angle_gamma   90.00
#
_symmetry.space_group_name_H-M   'P 1'
#
loop_
_entity.id
_entity.type
_entity.pdbx_description
1 polymer ?
#
loop_
_entity_poly.entity_id
_entity_poly.type
_entity_poly.pdbx_seq_one_letter_code
_entity_poly.pdbx_strand_id
1 'polypeptide(L)'
;MGYLSGVIAGTASYSKTLILDSSGNISGINSFGASTITGTLQTGSQPNITSLGSLSGLTIGGNLSFSGSSRSISITGTSSYIDCREYRQNGTIYDLGLLEYINGVSFGTATSNKFLLCDSSSNIGGLSSVTATTLTCTNLRQGSTYYDLSSFLTSIPTSLSLNNLSTSGDISCSGVINGFLAYGNQSAITTVGSLTELGINSTATNEYFSITGSGLDFLDGSYTRMMTLTGSNTTPVQFQIQVHNGNRSTTANASWIGNITNNDLRFRVNNSTSMILTTPGRLGLGTTSPSAPLHVPGSNSFVFGAGGTTVYRLRTDSGATESALSPITYSVAGIFGGYIACTAMAMTSDRRLKRNIQSCPLERIKRLYDNCDVVLYEWIESDNRPGQDVGLIAQDLVSAHLADLISVFYRDDIQEGEDPSFEPAKTQLNVGYSRIAAYNMKMIQHLLDRVEELEAKVSSLI
;
A
#
# COMPACT_ATOMS: atom_id res chain seq x y z
N MET A 1 77.39 -95.24 -57.06
CA MET A 1 78.30 -94.23 -57.63
C MET A 1 79.47 -94.07 -56.68
N GLY A 2 80.70 -94.30 -57.15
CA GLY A 2 81.90 -94.33 -56.32
C GLY A 2 82.30 -92.97 -55.79
N TYR A 3 82.72 -92.91 -54.53
CA TYR A 3 83.39 -91.75 -53.95
C TYR A 3 84.90 -91.89 -54.17
N LEU A 4 85.55 -90.78 -54.54
CA LEU A 4 86.99 -90.70 -54.75
C LEU A 4 87.68 -90.64 -53.38
N SER A 5 88.50 -91.64 -53.04
CA SER A 5 89.27 -91.71 -51.78
C SER A 5 90.63 -91.04 -51.95
N GLY A 6 91.10 -90.29 -50.92
CA GLY A 6 92.43 -89.67 -50.89
C GLY A 6 92.53 -88.26 -51.48
N VAL A 7 91.41 -87.56 -51.71
CA VAL A 7 91.44 -86.18 -52.23
C VAL A 7 91.66 -85.18 -51.11
N ILE A 8 92.64 -84.29 -51.28
CA ILE A 8 92.92 -83.19 -50.35
C ILE A 8 91.92 -82.07 -50.61
N ALA A 9 91.16 -81.67 -49.59
CA ALA A 9 90.22 -80.55 -49.70
C ALA A 9 90.98 -79.26 -50.09
N GLY A 10 90.44 -78.52 -51.06
CA GLY A 10 91.02 -77.26 -51.55
C GLY A 10 89.96 -76.17 -51.72
N THR A 11 90.38 -74.91 -51.63
CA THR A 11 89.55 -73.74 -51.92
C THR A 11 88.99 -73.80 -53.34
N ALA A 12 87.74 -73.37 -53.51
CA ALA A 12 87.12 -73.30 -54.83
C ALA A 12 88.00 -72.48 -55.78
N SER A 13 88.49 -73.12 -56.85
CA SER A 13 89.37 -72.53 -57.85
C SER A 13 88.73 -72.65 -59.23
N TYR A 14 88.95 -71.66 -60.10
CA TYR A 14 88.36 -71.64 -61.44
C TYR A 14 88.64 -72.95 -62.20
N SER A 15 87.59 -73.52 -62.80
CA SER A 15 87.65 -74.71 -63.67
C SER A 15 88.17 -76.00 -63.01
N LYS A 16 88.01 -76.16 -61.69
CA LYS A 16 88.27 -77.41 -60.95
C LYS A 16 87.00 -77.95 -60.29
N THR A 17 86.99 -79.25 -59.98
CA THR A 17 85.92 -79.91 -59.23
C THR A 17 85.84 -79.33 -57.81
N LEU A 18 84.62 -79.03 -57.34
CA LEU A 18 84.36 -78.56 -55.99
C LEU A 18 84.25 -79.75 -55.02
N ILE A 19 85.01 -79.72 -53.92
CA ILE A 19 85.03 -80.78 -52.91
C ILE A 19 84.80 -80.13 -51.54
N LEU A 20 83.95 -80.74 -50.72
CA LEU A 20 83.64 -80.26 -49.37
C LEU A 20 84.82 -80.58 -48.43
N ASP A 21 85.05 -79.73 -47.41
CA ASP A 21 86.01 -80.05 -46.36
C ASP A 21 85.50 -81.16 -45.40
N SER A 22 86.32 -81.56 -44.41
CA SER A 22 85.95 -82.59 -43.42
C SER A 22 84.75 -82.22 -42.54
N SER A 23 84.34 -80.95 -42.55
CA SER A 23 83.17 -80.43 -41.84
C SER A 23 81.99 -80.15 -42.79
N GLY A 24 82.12 -80.47 -44.08
CA GLY A 24 81.08 -80.23 -45.09
C GLY A 24 81.01 -78.80 -45.61
N ASN A 25 82.02 -77.96 -45.39
CA ASN A 25 81.99 -76.56 -45.83
C ASN A 25 82.50 -76.38 -47.26
N ILE A 26 82.06 -75.28 -47.88
CA ILE A 26 82.52 -74.79 -49.17
C ILE A 26 83.04 -73.36 -48.96
N SER A 27 84.28 -73.05 -49.36
CA SER A 27 84.90 -71.72 -49.17
C SER A 27 85.62 -71.23 -50.44
N GLY A 28 85.81 -69.91 -50.56
CA GLY A 28 86.54 -69.27 -51.67
C GLY A 28 85.73 -69.02 -52.96
N ILE A 29 84.41 -69.16 -52.94
CA ILE A 29 83.56 -68.89 -54.11
C ILE A 29 83.31 -67.39 -54.25
N ASN A 30 83.66 -66.82 -55.41
CA ASN A 30 83.43 -65.40 -55.72
C ASN A 30 81.96 -65.08 -56.07
N SER A 31 81.24 -66.02 -56.69
CA SER A 31 79.80 -65.89 -57.00
C SER A 31 79.14 -67.26 -57.02
N PHE A 32 78.04 -67.42 -56.30
CA PHE A 32 77.27 -68.65 -56.20
C PHE A 32 75.85 -68.41 -56.70
N GLY A 33 75.52 -68.92 -57.89
CA GLY A 33 74.16 -68.86 -58.43
C GLY A 33 73.36 -70.11 -58.05
N ALA A 34 72.29 -69.95 -57.28
CA ALA A 34 71.36 -71.02 -56.96
C ALA A 34 69.92 -70.52 -57.04
N SER A 35 69.02 -71.31 -57.61
CA SER A 35 67.58 -70.99 -57.67
C SER A 35 66.91 -71.11 -56.30
N THR A 36 67.46 -71.94 -55.42
CA THR A 36 66.99 -72.12 -54.04
C THR A 36 68.18 -72.38 -53.14
N ILE A 37 68.22 -71.68 -52.00
CA ILE A 37 69.17 -71.96 -50.92
C ILE A 37 68.32 -72.26 -49.69
N THR A 38 68.46 -73.46 -49.14
CA THR A 38 67.78 -73.87 -47.90
C THR A 38 68.81 -73.98 -46.79
N GLY A 39 68.62 -73.25 -45.69
CA GLY A 39 69.55 -73.20 -44.57
C GLY A 39 69.62 -71.81 -43.94
N THR A 40 70.50 -71.64 -42.95
CA THR A 40 70.77 -70.35 -42.32
C THR A 40 71.94 -69.64 -43.00
N LEU A 41 71.81 -68.34 -43.23
CA LEU A 41 72.94 -67.49 -43.61
C LEU A 41 73.65 -67.09 -42.30
N GLN A 42 74.72 -67.78 -41.95
CA GLN A 42 75.37 -67.66 -40.63
C GLN A 42 76.28 -66.44 -40.45
N THR A 43 76.35 -65.53 -41.43
CA THR A 43 77.23 -64.35 -41.31
C THR A 43 76.64 -63.32 -40.35
N GLY A 44 77.50 -62.50 -39.74
CA GLY A 44 77.08 -61.20 -39.20
C GLY A 44 76.50 -60.28 -40.30
N SER A 45 76.37 -58.97 -40.01
CA SER A 45 75.75 -57.95 -40.88
C SER A 45 75.79 -58.26 -42.39
N GLN A 46 74.62 -58.24 -43.04
CA GLN A 46 74.43 -58.58 -44.46
C GLN A 46 74.16 -57.31 -45.30
N PRO A 47 75.13 -56.38 -45.45
CA PRO A 47 74.87 -55.05 -46.03
C PRO A 47 74.53 -55.04 -47.52
N ASN A 48 74.80 -56.14 -48.23
CA ASN A 48 74.64 -56.22 -49.69
C ASN A 48 73.33 -56.91 -50.12
N ILE A 49 72.42 -57.23 -49.20
CA ILE A 49 71.06 -57.67 -49.57
C ILE A 49 70.26 -56.41 -49.96
N THR A 50 70.09 -56.19 -51.25
CA THR A 50 69.43 -54.99 -51.79
C THR A 50 67.96 -55.21 -52.15
N SER A 51 67.48 -56.46 -52.15
CA SER A 51 66.06 -56.79 -52.31
C SER A 51 65.72 -58.13 -51.66
N LEU A 52 64.49 -58.25 -51.17
CA LEU A 52 63.88 -59.47 -50.66
C LEU A 52 62.47 -59.60 -51.24
N GLY A 53 61.94 -60.82 -51.27
CA GLY A 53 60.53 -61.07 -51.59
C GLY A 53 59.61 -60.72 -50.42
N SER A 54 58.40 -61.29 -50.43
CA SER A 54 57.47 -61.16 -49.29
C SER A 54 57.94 -62.00 -48.11
N LEU A 55 58.01 -61.40 -46.92
CA LEU A 55 58.34 -62.07 -45.67
C LEU A 55 57.05 -62.36 -44.89
N SER A 56 56.77 -63.63 -44.61
CA SER A 56 55.62 -64.04 -43.79
C SER A 56 55.85 -63.82 -42.29
N GLY A 57 57.10 -63.59 -41.89
CA GLY A 57 57.49 -63.24 -40.54
C GLY A 57 58.83 -62.50 -40.57
N LEU A 58 58.93 -61.42 -39.79
CA LEU A 58 60.13 -60.59 -39.71
C LEU A 58 60.25 -60.07 -38.27
N THR A 59 61.33 -60.45 -37.59
CA THR A 59 61.71 -59.88 -36.30
C THR A 59 62.91 -58.96 -36.52
N ILE A 60 62.77 -57.68 -36.15
CA ILE A 60 63.83 -56.67 -36.29
C ILE A 60 64.31 -56.30 -34.89
N GLY A 61 65.57 -56.58 -34.58
CA GLY A 61 66.18 -56.22 -33.29
C GLY A 61 66.61 -54.74 -33.19
N GLY A 62 66.55 -54.01 -34.31
CA GLY A 62 66.88 -52.59 -34.41
C GLY A 62 65.76 -51.78 -35.09
N ASN A 63 66.13 -50.75 -35.85
CA ASN A 63 65.16 -49.85 -36.46
C ASN A 63 64.59 -50.41 -37.78
N LEU A 64 63.27 -50.32 -37.95
CA LEU A 64 62.62 -50.45 -39.26
C LEU A 64 62.65 -49.10 -39.98
N SER A 65 63.29 -49.03 -41.14
CA SER A 65 63.33 -47.83 -41.99
C SER A 65 62.93 -48.16 -43.42
N PHE A 66 61.96 -47.42 -43.94
CA PHE A 66 61.59 -47.47 -45.36
C PHE A 66 62.47 -46.52 -46.19
N SER A 67 62.54 -46.69 -47.51
CA SER A 67 63.06 -45.69 -48.44
C SER A 67 61.98 -45.38 -49.49
N GLY A 68 61.89 -44.13 -49.98
CA GLY A 68 60.84 -43.71 -50.93
C GLY A 68 59.62 -42.99 -50.33
N SER A 69 58.70 -42.59 -51.21
CA SER A 69 57.62 -41.61 -50.93
C SER A 69 56.34 -42.19 -50.30
N SER A 70 56.10 -43.50 -50.41
CA SER A 70 54.92 -44.16 -49.82
C SER A 70 55.38 -45.15 -48.75
N ARG A 71 55.02 -44.89 -47.49
CA ARG A 71 55.45 -45.67 -46.32
C ARG A 71 54.24 -45.94 -45.44
N SER A 72 53.69 -47.14 -45.54
CA SER A 72 52.56 -47.56 -44.72
C SER A 72 52.94 -48.79 -43.92
N ILE A 73 52.78 -48.73 -42.61
CA ILE A 73 52.68 -49.93 -41.78
C ILE A 73 51.19 -50.20 -41.65
N SER A 74 50.71 -51.25 -42.32
CA SER A 74 49.32 -51.69 -42.23
C SER A 74 49.23 -52.84 -41.25
N ILE A 75 48.44 -52.66 -40.20
CA ILE A 75 48.24 -53.62 -39.13
C ILE A 75 46.79 -54.06 -39.19
N THR A 76 46.55 -55.25 -39.74
CA THR A 76 45.20 -55.68 -40.15
C THR A 76 44.69 -56.90 -39.38
N GLY A 77 45.43 -57.39 -38.39
CA GLY A 77 45.04 -58.52 -37.54
C GLY A 77 44.31 -58.08 -36.26
N THR A 78 43.28 -58.83 -35.87
CA THR A 78 42.68 -58.70 -34.52
C THR A 78 43.74 -58.95 -33.45
N SER A 79 43.81 -58.08 -32.44
CA SER A 79 44.83 -58.09 -31.37
C SER A 79 46.25 -57.69 -31.77
N SER A 80 46.41 -57.07 -32.94
CA SER A 80 47.69 -56.44 -33.31
C SER A 80 47.77 -55.04 -32.71
N TYR A 81 48.91 -54.69 -32.12
CA TYR A 81 49.13 -53.39 -31.49
C TYR A 81 50.50 -52.83 -31.88
N ILE A 82 50.63 -51.51 -31.86
CA ILE A 82 51.93 -50.83 -31.88
C ILE A 82 52.23 -50.47 -30.43
N ASP A 83 53.16 -51.19 -29.81
CA ASP A 83 53.74 -50.74 -28.54
C ASP A 83 54.75 -49.64 -28.83
N CYS A 84 54.32 -48.40 -28.68
CA CYS A 84 55.18 -47.24 -28.87
C CYS A 84 55.04 -46.32 -27.67
N ARG A 85 56.16 -46.12 -26.97
CA ARG A 85 56.26 -45.07 -25.95
C ARG A 85 56.26 -43.68 -26.59
N GLU A 86 56.79 -43.57 -27.81
CA GLU A 86 56.94 -42.29 -28.50
C GLU A 86 56.61 -42.42 -29.99
N TYR A 87 55.89 -41.43 -30.54
CA TYR A 87 55.77 -41.22 -31.98
C TYR A 87 56.74 -40.11 -32.42
N ARG A 88 57.46 -40.28 -33.53
CA ARG A 88 58.39 -39.27 -34.06
C ARG A 88 58.03 -38.88 -35.48
N GLN A 89 57.85 -37.59 -35.75
CA GLN A 89 57.59 -37.07 -37.09
C GLN A 89 58.48 -35.86 -37.38
N ASN A 90 59.21 -35.88 -38.51
CA ASN A 90 60.11 -34.81 -38.96
C ASN A 90 61.14 -34.35 -37.90
N GLY A 91 61.66 -35.28 -37.10
CA GLY A 91 62.65 -35.01 -36.04
C GLY A 91 62.08 -34.65 -34.66
N THR A 92 60.76 -34.40 -34.55
CA THR A 92 60.07 -34.10 -33.27
C THR A 92 59.56 -35.38 -32.60
N ILE A 93 59.64 -35.46 -31.26
CA ILE A 93 59.23 -36.60 -30.42
C ILE A 93 57.90 -36.28 -29.72
N TYR A 94 56.95 -37.21 -29.73
CA TYR A 94 55.69 -37.16 -29.00
C TYR A 94 55.64 -38.33 -28.00
N ASP A 95 55.73 -38.04 -26.69
CA ASP A 95 55.59 -39.04 -25.63
C ASP A 95 54.13 -39.44 -25.46
N LEU A 96 53.82 -40.69 -25.80
CA LEU A 96 52.48 -41.28 -25.73
C LEU A 96 52.21 -41.91 -24.35
N GLY A 97 53.22 -41.99 -23.48
CA GLY A 97 53.09 -42.43 -22.09
C GLY A 97 52.46 -41.38 -21.16
N LEU A 98 52.40 -40.12 -21.58
CA LEU A 98 51.68 -39.02 -20.90
C LEU A 98 50.19 -38.95 -21.29
N LEU A 99 49.71 -39.88 -22.12
CA LEU A 99 48.32 -39.98 -22.59
C LEU A 99 47.41 -40.70 -21.56
N GLU A 100 47.38 -40.22 -20.31
CA GLU A 100 46.18 -40.34 -19.44
C GLU A 100 45.05 -39.39 -19.94
N TYR A 101 45.40 -38.62 -20.97
CA TYR A 101 44.73 -37.46 -21.55
C TYR A 101 44.88 -37.54 -23.08
N ILE A 102 43.81 -37.88 -23.80
CA ILE A 102 43.85 -37.99 -25.28
C ILE A 102 44.05 -36.60 -25.87
N ASN A 103 45.23 -36.28 -26.38
CA ASN A 103 45.51 -35.02 -27.08
C ASN A 103 45.55 -35.26 -28.60
N GLY A 104 44.90 -34.40 -29.39
CA GLY A 104 44.90 -34.47 -30.86
C GLY A 104 43.62 -34.98 -31.52
N VAL A 105 42.57 -35.32 -30.76
CA VAL A 105 41.19 -35.36 -31.29
C VAL A 105 40.60 -33.96 -31.19
N SER A 106 39.87 -33.50 -32.22
CA SER A 106 39.12 -32.24 -32.11
C SER A 106 37.99 -32.45 -31.08
N PHE A 107 38.18 -31.88 -29.88
CA PHE A 107 37.25 -31.96 -28.76
C PHE A 107 35.92 -31.31 -29.14
N GLY A 108 34.83 -32.07 -29.05
CA GLY A 108 33.61 -31.83 -29.81
C GLY A 108 32.58 -30.94 -29.14
N THR A 109 31.80 -30.25 -29.99
CA THR A 109 30.37 -30.07 -29.76
C THR A 109 29.70 -31.44 -29.59
N ALA A 110 28.82 -31.57 -28.60
CA ALA A 110 28.08 -32.81 -28.39
C ALA A 110 27.31 -33.19 -29.67
N THR A 111 27.70 -34.31 -30.28
CA THR A 111 27.06 -34.86 -31.48
C THR A 111 26.68 -36.32 -31.20
N SER A 112 25.60 -36.80 -31.82
CA SER A 112 25.05 -38.12 -31.50
C SER A 112 26.07 -39.25 -31.67
N ASN A 113 26.10 -40.20 -30.73
CA ASN A 113 26.91 -41.43 -30.72
C ASN A 113 28.45 -41.24 -30.60
N LYS A 114 28.93 -40.14 -30.01
CA LYS A 114 30.35 -39.90 -29.70
C LYS A 114 30.61 -39.67 -28.21
N PHE A 115 31.86 -39.87 -27.79
CA PHE A 115 32.33 -39.60 -26.43
C PHE A 115 32.36 -38.08 -26.16
N LEU A 116 31.82 -37.65 -25.01
CA LEU A 116 31.87 -36.26 -24.56
C LEU A 116 33.18 -36.03 -23.80
N LEU A 117 34.05 -35.20 -24.37
CA LEU A 117 35.27 -34.73 -23.72
C LEU A 117 35.07 -33.28 -23.35
N CYS A 118 35.57 -32.88 -22.19
CA CYS A 118 35.64 -31.47 -21.88
C CYS A 118 36.72 -30.79 -22.74
N ASP A 119 36.53 -29.52 -23.07
CA ASP A 119 37.57 -28.71 -23.69
C ASP A 119 38.75 -28.46 -22.73
N SER A 120 39.76 -27.73 -23.17
CA SER A 120 40.93 -27.37 -22.35
C SER A 120 40.59 -26.57 -21.08
N SER A 121 39.38 -26.04 -20.99
CA SER A 121 38.85 -25.29 -19.85
C SER A 121 37.78 -26.09 -19.09
N SER A 122 37.70 -27.40 -19.30
CA SER A 122 36.73 -28.30 -18.70
C SER A 122 35.25 -28.04 -19.06
N ASN A 123 34.96 -27.32 -20.15
CA ASN A 123 33.59 -27.05 -20.59
C ASN A 123 33.07 -28.10 -21.57
N ILE A 124 31.75 -28.23 -21.64
CA ILE A 124 31.04 -29.08 -22.62
C ILE A 124 30.05 -28.20 -23.40
N GLY A 125 30.22 -28.12 -24.73
CA GLY A 125 29.40 -27.29 -25.61
C GLY A 125 28.45 -28.08 -26.53
N GLY A 126 27.38 -27.44 -27.00
CA GLY A 126 26.46 -28.01 -28.00
C GLY A 126 25.45 -29.04 -27.46
N LEU A 127 25.29 -29.15 -26.15
CA LEU A 127 24.21 -29.95 -25.55
C LEU A 127 22.86 -29.28 -25.82
N SER A 128 21.95 -29.99 -26.48
CA SER A 128 20.58 -29.51 -26.71
C SER A 128 19.73 -29.59 -25.45
N SER A 129 19.95 -30.59 -24.60
CA SER A 129 19.29 -30.77 -23.32
C SER A 129 20.14 -31.58 -22.35
N VAL A 130 20.13 -31.22 -21.07
CA VAL A 130 20.72 -32.03 -19.98
C VAL A 130 19.56 -32.60 -19.16
N THR A 131 19.29 -33.90 -19.32
CA THR A 131 18.30 -34.61 -18.49
C THR A 131 19.03 -35.30 -17.34
N ALA A 132 18.89 -34.78 -16.13
CA ALA A 132 19.50 -35.33 -14.93
C ALA A 132 18.47 -35.41 -13.81
N THR A 133 18.49 -36.49 -13.01
CA THR A 133 17.64 -36.61 -11.81
C THR A 133 17.99 -35.54 -10.79
N THR A 134 19.29 -35.18 -10.68
CA THR A 134 19.80 -34.07 -9.88
C THR A 134 20.92 -33.39 -10.65
N LEU A 135 20.84 -32.06 -10.82
CA LEU A 135 21.93 -31.25 -11.35
C LEU A 135 22.48 -30.36 -10.22
N THR A 136 23.58 -30.79 -9.60
CA THR A 136 24.27 -29.98 -8.59
C THR A 136 25.17 -28.98 -9.31
N CYS A 137 24.77 -27.72 -9.35
CA CYS A 137 25.59 -26.64 -9.88
C CYS A 137 25.48 -25.42 -8.96
N THR A 138 26.60 -24.73 -8.77
CA THR A 138 26.64 -23.46 -8.03
C THR A 138 26.19 -22.30 -8.91
N ASN A 139 26.39 -22.41 -10.24
CA ASN A 139 26.07 -21.37 -11.19
C ASN A 139 25.43 -21.97 -12.46
N LEU A 140 24.32 -21.40 -12.91
CA LEU A 140 23.77 -21.64 -14.25
C LEU A 140 24.00 -20.39 -15.10
N ARG A 141 24.53 -20.54 -16.32
CA ARG A 141 24.76 -19.39 -17.22
C ARG A 141 23.96 -19.56 -18.50
N GLN A 142 23.07 -18.63 -18.82
CA GLN A 142 22.39 -18.55 -20.12
C GLN A 142 22.97 -17.38 -20.92
N GLY A 143 23.76 -17.66 -21.96
CA GLY A 143 24.45 -16.62 -22.72
C GLY A 143 25.48 -15.88 -21.84
N SER A 144 25.29 -14.58 -21.60
CA SER A 144 26.12 -13.79 -20.68
C SER A 144 25.55 -13.69 -19.27
N THR A 145 24.35 -14.20 -19.03
CA THR A 145 23.64 -14.07 -17.74
C THR A 145 24.01 -15.20 -16.81
N TYR A 146 24.57 -14.89 -15.64
CA TYR A 146 24.88 -15.84 -14.56
C TYR A 146 23.74 -15.87 -13.53
N TYR A 147 23.32 -17.07 -13.16
CA TYR A 147 22.40 -17.37 -12.08
C TYR A 147 23.18 -18.12 -10.99
N ASP A 148 23.53 -17.42 -9.91
CA ASP A 148 24.07 -18.05 -8.70
C ASP A 148 22.94 -18.78 -7.98
N LEU A 149 23.07 -20.11 -7.90
CA LEU A 149 22.04 -21.00 -7.39
C LEU A 149 22.26 -21.34 -5.91
N SER A 150 23.35 -20.87 -5.30
CA SER A 150 23.58 -21.02 -3.87
C SER A 150 22.66 -20.13 -3.02
N SER A 151 22.04 -19.12 -3.64
CA SER A 151 21.09 -18.20 -3.01
C SER A 151 20.19 -17.47 -4.03
N PHE A 152 19.40 -18.20 -4.82
CA PHE A 152 18.66 -17.67 -5.99
C PHE A 152 17.70 -16.48 -5.74
N LEU A 153 17.62 -15.90 -4.53
CA LEU A 153 17.16 -14.52 -4.36
C LEU A 153 17.69 -13.76 -3.13
N THR A 154 18.97 -13.84 -2.73
CA THR A 154 19.51 -12.97 -1.65
C THR A 154 20.01 -11.61 -2.12
N SER A 155 20.31 -11.44 -3.40
CA SER A 155 20.51 -10.13 -4.03
C SER A 155 20.22 -10.19 -5.52
N ILE A 156 19.30 -9.35 -5.99
CA ILE A 156 19.01 -9.17 -7.40
C ILE A 156 19.80 -7.94 -7.84
N PRO A 157 20.71 -8.02 -8.83
CA PRO A 157 21.68 -6.95 -9.03
C PRO A 157 21.10 -5.60 -9.46
N THR A 158 19.93 -5.56 -10.11
CA THR A 158 19.28 -4.29 -10.53
C THR A 158 17.77 -4.39 -10.78
N SER A 159 17.24 -5.51 -11.29
CA SER A 159 15.79 -5.71 -11.47
C SER A 159 15.44 -7.19 -11.62
N LEU A 160 14.24 -7.58 -11.15
CA LEU A 160 13.64 -8.89 -11.37
C LEU A 160 12.34 -8.70 -12.15
N SER A 161 12.31 -9.17 -13.40
CA SER A 161 11.09 -9.14 -14.22
C SER A 161 10.40 -10.49 -14.13
N LEU A 162 9.20 -10.52 -13.54
CA LEU A 162 8.34 -11.70 -13.44
C LEU A 162 6.99 -11.38 -14.05
N ASN A 163 6.37 -12.37 -14.70
CA ASN A 163 4.98 -12.24 -15.16
C ASN A 163 4.00 -12.19 -13.97
N ASN A 164 4.31 -12.89 -12.87
CA ASN A 164 3.56 -12.84 -11.61
C ASN A 164 4.54 -13.01 -10.44
N LEU A 165 4.39 -12.20 -9.39
CA LEU A 165 5.07 -12.39 -8.10
C LEU A 165 4.02 -12.83 -7.07
N SER A 166 4.09 -14.08 -6.61
CA SER A 166 3.20 -14.66 -5.60
C SER A 166 4.04 -15.17 -4.44
N THR A 167 3.88 -14.60 -3.26
CA THR A 167 4.59 -15.01 -2.04
C THR A 167 3.59 -15.53 -1.01
N SER A 168 3.98 -16.55 -0.24
CA SER A 168 3.19 -17.04 0.91
C SER A 168 3.53 -16.31 2.22
N GLY A 169 4.50 -15.40 2.18
CA GLY A 169 4.94 -14.54 3.29
C GLY A 169 5.19 -13.12 2.79
N ASP A 170 5.87 -12.31 3.60
CA ASP A 170 6.03 -10.89 3.32
C ASP A 170 6.90 -10.61 2.08
N ILE A 171 6.47 -9.65 1.26
CA ILE A 171 7.36 -8.97 0.30
C ILE A 171 8.06 -7.86 1.09
N SER A 172 9.25 -8.14 1.60
CA SER A 172 10.06 -7.16 2.34
C SER A 172 11.15 -6.58 1.43
N CYS A 173 11.20 -5.26 1.31
CA CYS A 173 12.29 -4.56 0.63
C CYS A 173 13.07 -3.69 1.65
N SER A 174 14.40 -3.84 1.67
CA SER A 174 15.28 -3.06 2.57
C SER A 174 15.49 -1.61 2.10
N GLY A 175 15.05 -1.26 0.89
CA GLY A 175 15.01 0.10 0.35
C GLY A 175 13.58 0.55 0.07
N VAL A 176 13.42 1.56 -0.80
CA VAL A 176 12.09 1.99 -1.27
C VAL A 176 11.67 1.10 -2.44
N ILE A 177 10.40 0.68 -2.51
CA ILE A 177 9.78 0.31 -3.79
C ILE A 177 9.63 1.61 -4.59
N ASN A 178 10.71 2.05 -5.24
CA ASN A 178 10.72 3.23 -6.11
C ASN A 178 10.01 2.86 -7.42
N GLY A 179 8.68 2.81 -7.38
CA GLY A 179 7.85 2.43 -8.50
C GLY A 179 6.40 2.30 -8.08
N PHE A 180 5.55 3.15 -8.64
CA PHE A 180 4.09 2.99 -8.63
C PHE A 180 3.70 1.54 -8.96
N LEU A 181 2.72 0.95 -8.25
CA LEU A 181 2.24 -0.43 -8.47
C LEU A 181 1.82 -0.72 -9.93
N ALA A 182 1.53 0.29 -10.77
CA ALA A 182 1.81 0.29 -12.22
C ALA A 182 1.54 1.66 -12.85
N TYR A 183 2.02 1.88 -14.07
CA TYR A 183 1.66 3.00 -14.94
C TYR A 183 0.29 2.74 -15.61
N GLY A 184 -0.79 2.84 -14.84
CA GLY A 184 -2.16 2.68 -15.37
C GLY A 184 -3.21 2.34 -14.31
N ASN A 185 -4.49 2.52 -14.66
CA ASN A 185 -5.64 2.18 -13.81
C ASN A 185 -5.55 0.72 -13.32
N GLN A 186 -5.42 0.53 -12.01
CA GLN A 186 -5.41 -0.79 -11.36
C GLN A 186 -6.82 -1.33 -11.17
N SER A 187 -7.56 -1.53 -12.27
CA SER A 187 -8.95 -2.02 -12.25
C SER A 187 -9.11 -3.40 -11.57
N ALA A 188 -8.02 -4.17 -11.44
CA ALA A 188 -8.01 -5.48 -10.79
C ALA A 188 -7.78 -5.45 -9.27
N ILE A 189 -7.31 -4.33 -8.69
CA ILE A 189 -7.23 -4.18 -7.22
C ILE A 189 -8.61 -3.75 -6.72
N THR A 190 -9.52 -4.71 -6.57
CA THR A 190 -10.90 -4.46 -6.13
C THR A 190 -11.07 -4.56 -4.61
N THR A 191 -10.14 -5.22 -3.92
CA THR A 191 -10.15 -5.42 -2.47
C THR A 191 -8.72 -5.54 -1.96
N VAL A 192 -8.42 -4.89 -0.84
CA VAL A 192 -7.28 -5.25 0.01
C VAL A 192 -7.86 -6.10 1.15
N GLY A 193 -7.25 -7.25 1.45
CA GLY A 193 -7.73 -8.17 2.50
C GLY A 193 -7.66 -7.54 3.90
N SER A 194 -7.93 -8.32 4.95
CA SER A 194 -7.76 -7.85 6.33
C SER A 194 -6.30 -7.46 6.59
N LEU A 195 -6.06 -6.18 6.87
CA LEU A 195 -4.74 -5.65 7.23
C LEU A 195 -4.66 -5.45 8.74
N THR A 196 -3.52 -5.83 9.33
CA THR A 196 -3.20 -5.48 10.73
C THR A 196 -2.77 -4.01 10.85
N GLU A 197 -2.19 -3.43 9.79
CA GLU A 197 -1.83 -2.02 9.67
C GLU A 197 -1.67 -1.63 8.18
N LEU A 198 -2.04 -0.41 7.80
CA LEU A 198 -1.76 0.20 6.50
C LEU A 198 -1.14 1.59 6.69
N GLY A 199 0.18 1.68 6.57
CA GLY A 199 0.91 2.95 6.58
C GLY A 199 1.21 3.44 5.16
N ILE A 200 0.89 4.69 4.85
CA ILE A 200 1.32 5.39 3.63
C ILE A 200 2.22 6.55 4.05
N ASN A 201 3.53 6.41 3.81
CA ASN A 201 4.55 7.38 4.21
C ASN A 201 4.58 7.66 5.73
N SER A 202 4.15 6.70 6.55
CA SER A 202 4.18 6.77 8.01
C SER A 202 5.11 5.71 8.60
N THR A 203 5.73 6.00 9.74
CA THR A 203 6.32 4.96 10.61
C THR A 203 5.19 4.22 11.32
N ALA A 204 5.38 2.93 11.62
CA ALA A 204 4.37 2.15 12.33
C ALA A 204 4.00 2.83 13.65
N THR A 205 2.75 3.27 13.77
CA THR A 205 2.20 3.89 14.99
C THR A 205 0.89 3.16 15.32
N ASN A 206 0.33 3.43 16.50
CA ASN A 206 -0.76 2.64 17.11
C ASN A 206 -2.11 2.61 16.32
N GLU A 207 -2.14 3.05 15.06
CA GLU A 207 -3.32 3.18 14.22
C GLU A 207 -3.34 2.18 13.06
N TYR A 208 -4.52 1.60 12.78
CA TYR A 208 -4.70 0.66 11.66
C TYR A 208 -4.51 1.29 10.27
N PHE A 209 -4.66 2.61 10.14
CA PHE A 209 -4.44 3.34 8.90
C PHE A 209 -3.81 4.71 9.19
N SER A 210 -2.61 4.93 8.69
CA SER A 210 -1.88 6.19 8.85
C SER A 210 -1.40 6.68 7.49
N ILE A 211 -1.70 7.93 7.16
CA ILE A 211 -1.17 8.61 5.97
C ILE A 211 -0.44 9.85 6.46
N THR A 212 0.83 10.00 6.07
CA THR A 212 1.57 11.24 6.29
C THR A 212 1.91 11.87 4.95
N GLY A 213 1.51 13.12 4.74
CA GLY A 213 1.89 13.88 3.55
C GLY A 213 3.39 14.22 3.57
N SER A 214 4.05 14.23 2.41
CA SER A 214 5.49 14.55 2.33
C SER A 214 5.80 16.04 2.54
N GLY A 215 4.78 16.91 2.56
CA GLY A 215 4.94 18.36 2.70
C GLY A 215 5.67 19.04 1.52
N LEU A 216 6.04 18.28 0.48
CA LEU A 216 6.81 18.74 -0.69
C LEU A 216 6.05 18.56 -2.01
N ASP A 217 5.21 17.52 -2.10
CA ASP A 217 4.39 17.23 -3.29
C ASP A 217 2.89 17.34 -2.99
N PHE A 218 2.07 17.55 -4.03
CA PHE A 218 0.60 17.63 -3.95
C PHE A 218 0.06 18.74 -3.02
N LEU A 219 0.76 19.88 -2.96
CA LEU A 219 0.43 21.03 -2.11
C LEU A 219 -0.71 21.90 -2.66
N ASP A 220 -1.61 22.32 -1.77
CA ASP A 220 -2.58 23.40 -1.96
C ASP A 220 -2.23 24.56 -1.03
N GLY A 221 -1.31 25.43 -1.47
CA GLY A 221 -0.66 26.37 -0.57
C GLY A 221 0.09 25.64 0.55
N SER A 222 -0.27 25.92 1.80
CA SER A 222 0.35 25.30 2.99
C SER A 222 -0.26 23.97 3.41
N TYR A 223 -1.21 23.43 2.64
CA TYR A 223 -1.89 22.16 2.93
C TYR A 223 -1.36 21.03 2.06
N THR A 224 -1.14 19.86 2.65
CA THR A 224 -0.97 18.63 1.88
C THR A 224 -2.32 17.98 1.62
N ARG A 225 -2.57 17.62 0.36
CA ARG A 225 -3.74 16.83 -0.05
C ARG A 225 -3.55 15.38 0.39
N MET A 226 -4.26 14.97 1.45
CA MET A 226 -4.09 13.65 2.08
C MET A 226 -4.88 12.56 1.37
N MET A 227 -6.10 12.88 0.95
CA MET A 227 -7.02 11.93 0.34
C MET A 227 -7.95 12.64 -0.64
N THR A 228 -8.03 12.14 -1.88
CA THR A 228 -8.99 12.63 -2.88
C THR A 228 -9.93 11.51 -3.30
N LEU A 229 -11.23 11.74 -3.18
CA LEU A 229 -12.29 10.87 -3.69
C LEU A 229 -12.93 11.54 -4.91
N THR A 230 -12.85 10.89 -6.07
CA THR A 230 -13.30 11.46 -7.36
C THR A 230 -14.43 10.61 -7.93
N GLY A 231 -15.52 11.25 -8.35
CA GLY A 231 -16.60 10.59 -9.07
C GLY A 231 -16.14 10.02 -10.43
N SER A 232 -16.90 9.13 -11.03
CA SER A 232 -16.53 8.48 -12.31
C SER A 232 -16.95 9.26 -13.57
N ASN A 233 -17.48 10.47 -13.42
CA ASN A 233 -17.92 11.31 -14.54
C ASN A 233 -16.72 11.94 -15.29
N THR A 234 -16.91 12.39 -16.53
CA THR A 234 -15.91 13.12 -17.32
C THR A 234 -15.47 14.43 -16.66
N THR A 235 -16.37 15.09 -15.91
CA THR A 235 -16.06 16.24 -15.06
C THR A 235 -16.49 15.91 -13.62
N PRO A 236 -15.67 15.16 -12.88
CA PRO A 236 -16.11 14.52 -11.66
C PRO A 236 -16.20 15.50 -10.49
N VAL A 237 -17.17 15.27 -9.61
CA VAL A 237 -17.16 15.87 -8.26
C VAL A 237 -15.97 15.30 -7.51
N GLN A 238 -15.23 16.17 -6.82
CA GLN A 238 -14.05 15.78 -6.07
C GLN A 238 -14.17 16.22 -4.61
N PHE A 239 -14.13 15.24 -3.72
CA PHE A 239 -14.04 15.42 -2.28
C PHE A 239 -12.58 15.24 -1.84
N GLN A 240 -12.16 16.02 -0.85
CA GLN A 240 -10.81 15.99 -0.35
C GLN A 240 -10.71 16.16 1.15
N ILE A 241 -9.71 15.49 1.72
CA ILE A 241 -9.17 15.78 3.04
C ILE A 241 -7.77 16.37 2.84
N GLN A 242 -7.53 17.54 3.40
CA GLN A 242 -6.22 18.19 3.41
C GLN A 242 -5.78 18.49 4.84
N VAL A 243 -4.47 18.47 5.09
CA VAL A 243 -3.88 18.77 6.41
C VAL A 243 -2.79 19.82 6.25
N HIS A 244 -2.77 20.84 7.11
CA HIS A 244 -1.78 21.90 7.07
C HIS A 244 -0.37 21.39 7.45
N ASN A 245 0.67 21.82 6.74
CA ASN A 245 2.08 21.41 6.95
C ASN A 245 2.80 22.16 8.08
N GLY A 246 2.03 22.84 8.93
CA GLY A 246 2.54 23.77 9.92
C GLY A 246 2.58 23.15 11.31
N ASN A 247 3.29 23.80 12.24
CA ASN A 247 3.40 23.31 13.62
C ASN A 247 2.03 23.22 14.33
N ARG A 248 1.80 22.15 15.11
CA ARG A 248 0.59 21.93 15.94
C ARG A 248 0.37 22.97 17.05
N SER A 249 1.29 23.91 17.26
CA SER A 249 1.19 24.95 18.28
C SER A 249 0.25 26.12 17.94
N THR A 250 -0.34 26.18 16.73
CA THR A 250 -1.32 27.23 16.37
C THR A 250 -2.62 26.63 15.87
N THR A 251 -3.74 27.30 16.15
CA THR A 251 -5.08 26.86 15.70
C THR A 251 -5.34 27.14 14.22
N ALA A 252 -4.51 27.97 13.58
CA ALA A 252 -4.60 28.26 12.15
C ALA A 252 -4.12 27.09 11.27
N ASN A 253 -3.24 26.23 11.81
CA ASN A 253 -2.75 25.04 11.13
C ASN A 253 -3.78 23.90 11.27
N ALA A 254 -4.88 24.03 10.53
CA ALA A 254 -6.05 23.16 10.64
C ALA A 254 -6.06 22.05 9.58
N SER A 255 -7.09 21.21 9.62
CA SER A 255 -7.42 20.27 8.56
C SER A 255 -8.65 20.76 7.80
N TRP A 256 -8.70 20.48 6.50
CA TRP A 256 -9.85 20.76 5.65
C TRP A 256 -10.51 19.45 5.23
N ILE A 257 -11.83 19.40 5.28
CA ILE A 257 -12.68 18.28 4.85
C ILE A 257 -13.81 18.87 4.01
N GLY A 258 -13.87 18.57 2.71
CA GLY A 258 -14.90 19.15 1.85
C GLY A 258 -14.73 18.84 0.37
N ASN A 259 -15.59 19.43 -0.46
CA ASN A 259 -15.43 19.37 -1.91
C ASN A 259 -14.45 20.45 -2.37
N ILE A 260 -13.55 20.10 -3.30
CA ILE A 260 -12.73 21.09 -4.03
C ILE A 260 -13.48 21.63 -5.24
N THR A 261 -14.47 20.88 -5.74
CA THR A 261 -15.38 21.34 -6.78
C THR A 261 -16.51 22.18 -6.17
N ASN A 262 -17.15 23.02 -7.00
CA ASN A 262 -18.27 23.86 -6.60
C ASN A 262 -19.57 23.03 -6.39
N ASN A 263 -19.57 22.18 -5.37
CA ASN A 263 -20.66 21.29 -5.00
C ASN A 263 -20.90 21.30 -3.49
N ASP A 264 -22.15 21.11 -3.07
CA ASP A 264 -22.51 21.09 -1.65
C ASP A 264 -21.82 19.94 -0.90
N LEU A 265 -21.39 20.21 0.34
CA LEU A 265 -20.95 19.17 1.27
C LEU A 265 -22.18 18.63 2.02
N ARG A 266 -22.41 17.31 1.97
CA ARG A 266 -23.61 16.68 2.55
C ARG A 266 -23.23 15.59 3.54
N PHE A 267 -23.92 15.59 4.67
CA PHE A 267 -23.88 14.51 5.66
C PHE A 267 -25.23 13.80 5.62
N ARG A 268 -25.18 12.48 5.50
CA ARG A 268 -26.32 11.63 5.18
C ARG A 268 -26.59 10.65 6.30
N VAL A 269 -27.86 10.45 6.60
CA VAL A 269 -28.35 9.35 7.44
C VAL A 269 -29.47 8.64 6.68
N ASN A 270 -29.49 7.31 6.70
CA ASN A 270 -30.54 6.49 6.08
C ASN A 270 -30.89 6.90 4.62
N ASN A 271 -29.88 7.04 3.75
CA ASN A 271 -30.08 7.42 2.34
C ASN A 271 -30.65 8.82 2.07
N SER A 272 -30.72 9.70 3.08
CA SER A 272 -31.17 11.09 2.92
C SER A 272 -30.17 12.11 3.49
N THR A 273 -30.15 13.32 2.92
CA THR A 273 -29.31 14.41 3.42
C THR A 273 -29.89 14.93 4.73
N SER A 274 -29.14 14.77 5.82
CA SER A 274 -29.54 15.27 7.15
C SER A 274 -28.93 16.62 7.46
N MET A 275 -27.69 16.86 7.01
CA MET A 275 -27.02 18.15 7.09
C MET A 275 -26.36 18.49 5.77
N ILE A 276 -26.40 19.76 5.37
CA ILE A 276 -25.81 20.25 4.14
C ILE A 276 -25.10 21.59 4.39
N LEU A 277 -23.89 21.74 3.86
CA LEU A 277 -23.25 23.03 3.65
C LEU A 277 -23.27 23.30 2.15
N THR A 278 -24.14 24.22 1.72
CA THR A 278 -24.30 24.55 0.30
C THR A 278 -23.15 25.40 -0.20
N THR A 279 -22.91 25.41 -1.52
CA THR A 279 -21.83 26.24 -2.11
C THR A 279 -21.88 27.74 -1.78
N PRO A 280 -23.04 28.38 -1.54
CA PRO A 280 -23.07 29.77 -1.03
C PRO A 280 -22.76 29.94 0.46
N GLY A 281 -22.36 28.89 1.17
CA GLY A 281 -22.00 28.95 2.60
C GLY A 281 -23.19 28.88 3.56
N ARG A 282 -24.27 28.19 3.20
CA ARG A 282 -25.44 28.01 4.08
C ARG A 282 -25.49 26.60 4.66
N LEU A 283 -25.64 26.51 5.98
CA LEU A 283 -25.83 25.28 6.74
C LEU A 283 -27.31 24.96 6.89
N GLY A 284 -27.77 23.87 6.28
CA GLY A 284 -29.10 23.31 6.46
C GLY A 284 -29.07 22.09 7.37
N LEU A 285 -30.01 22.02 8.32
CA LEU A 285 -30.27 20.83 9.14
C LEU A 285 -31.70 20.37 8.89
N GLY A 286 -31.87 19.17 8.32
CA GLY A 286 -33.19 18.65 7.91
C GLY A 286 -33.77 19.32 6.66
N THR A 287 -32.96 20.04 5.89
CA THR A 287 -33.35 20.65 4.60
C THR A 287 -32.21 20.65 3.61
N THR A 288 -32.53 20.45 2.32
CA THR A 288 -31.57 20.56 1.21
C THR A 288 -31.56 21.93 0.55
N SER A 289 -32.43 22.85 0.97
CA SER A 289 -32.59 24.18 0.37
C SER A 289 -32.63 25.26 1.46
N PRO A 290 -31.52 25.50 2.17
CA PRO A 290 -31.45 26.51 3.21
C PRO A 290 -31.70 27.92 2.66
N SER A 291 -32.67 28.64 3.23
CA SER A 291 -33.02 30.03 2.85
C SER A 291 -32.19 31.09 3.59
N ALA A 292 -31.47 30.68 4.64
CA ALA A 292 -30.61 31.51 5.47
C ALA A 292 -29.26 30.81 5.73
N PRO A 293 -28.22 31.52 6.21
CA PRO A 293 -26.92 30.92 6.54
C PRO A 293 -27.00 29.74 7.50
N LEU A 294 -27.96 29.74 8.42
CA LEU A 294 -28.37 28.56 9.19
C LEU A 294 -29.88 28.39 9.02
N HIS A 295 -30.33 27.24 8.51
CA HIS A 295 -31.77 26.95 8.34
C HIS A 295 -32.10 25.58 8.94
N VAL A 296 -32.99 25.58 9.94
CA VAL A 296 -33.50 24.39 10.61
C VAL A 296 -35.04 24.43 10.56
N PRO A 297 -35.68 23.92 9.49
CA PRO A 297 -37.14 23.98 9.37
C PRO A 297 -37.85 22.88 10.17
N GLY A 298 -37.14 21.78 10.48
CA GLY A 298 -37.65 20.70 11.30
C GLY A 298 -37.67 21.09 12.78
N SER A 299 -38.59 20.49 13.52
CA SER A 299 -38.66 20.59 14.97
C SER A 299 -38.93 19.21 15.57
N ASN A 300 -38.34 18.95 16.74
CA ASN A 300 -38.54 17.70 17.47
C ASN A 300 -39.22 17.98 18.80
N SER A 301 -40.05 17.04 19.22
CA SER A 301 -40.73 17.05 20.51
C SER A 301 -39.70 16.95 21.64
N PHE A 302 -39.66 17.95 22.51
CA PHE A 302 -38.81 18.05 23.68
C PHE A 302 -39.65 18.39 24.91
N VAL A 303 -39.43 17.69 26.02
CA VAL A 303 -40.16 17.92 27.28
C VAL A 303 -39.37 18.91 28.14
N PHE A 304 -39.89 20.12 28.27
CA PHE A 304 -39.36 21.13 29.17
C PHE A 304 -39.84 20.86 30.60
N GLY A 305 -38.96 21.08 31.58
CA GLY A 305 -39.22 20.76 32.99
C GLY A 305 -38.77 19.37 33.45
N ALA A 306 -38.38 18.48 32.53
CA ALA A 306 -37.65 17.27 32.84
C ALA A 306 -36.14 17.53 32.62
N GLY A 307 -35.38 17.71 33.71
CA GLY A 307 -33.91 17.80 33.63
C GLY A 307 -33.31 19.18 33.34
N GLY A 308 -33.91 20.27 33.83
CA GLY A 308 -33.13 21.51 34.01
C GLY A 308 -33.19 22.55 32.88
N THR A 309 -34.29 22.67 32.12
CA THR A 309 -34.39 23.57 30.92
C THR A 309 -35.55 24.58 30.99
N THR A 310 -35.27 25.89 30.74
CA THR A 310 -36.23 27.01 30.91
C THR A 310 -37.05 27.22 29.65
N VAL A 311 -38.29 27.65 29.82
CA VAL A 311 -39.11 28.21 28.74
C VAL A 311 -39.00 29.74 28.73
N TYR A 312 -38.36 30.33 27.71
CA TYR A 312 -38.67 31.71 27.29
C TYR A 312 -39.84 31.64 26.30
N ARG A 313 -40.92 32.41 26.48
CA ARG A 313 -42.04 32.37 25.53
C ARG A 313 -42.46 33.69 24.90
N LEU A 314 -42.26 33.72 23.59
CA LEU A 314 -43.05 34.42 22.58
C LEU A 314 -43.62 33.35 21.61
N ARG A 315 -44.85 32.88 21.86
CA ARG A 315 -45.72 32.07 20.96
C ARG A 315 -45.58 30.53 20.95
N THR A 316 -46.70 29.83 20.73
CA THR A 316 -46.85 28.43 20.26
C THR A 316 -47.57 28.41 18.89
N ASP A 317 -47.39 27.32 18.16
CA ASP A 317 -48.10 26.92 16.94
C ASP A 317 -49.63 26.76 17.12
N SER A 318 -50.11 26.43 18.32
CA SER A 318 -51.53 26.23 18.62
C SER A 318 -52.28 27.46 19.17
N GLY A 319 -51.57 28.57 19.47
CA GLY A 319 -52.20 29.80 19.96
C GLY A 319 -52.84 29.71 21.35
N ALA A 320 -52.52 28.67 22.14
CA ALA A 320 -52.95 28.54 23.52
C ALA A 320 -51.88 29.07 24.50
N THR A 321 -52.29 29.96 25.40
CA THR A 321 -51.50 30.35 26.58
C THR A 321 -51.66 29.23 27.62
N GLU A 322 -50.79 28.23 27.57
CA GLU A 322 -50.77 27.18 28.60
C GLU A 322 -49.79 27.60 29.70
N SER A 323 -50.36 27.97 30.85
CA SER A 323 -49.65 28.00 32.13
C SER A 323 -49.83 26.61 32.74
N ALA A 324 -48.74 25.88 32.97
CA ALA A 324 -48.82 24.61 33.68
C ALA A 324 -47.68 24.50 34.69
N LEU A 325 -48.04 24.08 35.90
CA LEU A 325 -47.15 23.78 37.04
C LEU A 325 -46.47 22.39 36.88
N SER A 326 -46.32 21.87 35.66
CA SER A 326 -45.85 20.51 35.37
C SER A 326 -45.04 20.46 34.08
N PRO A 327 -44.20 19.43 33.83
CA PRO A 327 -43.43 19.30 32.60
C PRO A 327 -44.32 19.35 31.34
N ILE A 328 -43.85 20.03 30.30
CA ILE A 328 -44.65 20.28 29.09
C ILE A 328 -43.83 19.96 27.84
N THR A 329 -44.47 19.33 26.85
CA THR A 329 -43.85 18.86 25.62
C THR A 329 -44.01 19.86 24.48
N TYR A 330 -42.93 20.22 23.79
CA TYR A 330 -42.94 21.17 22.67
C TYR A 330 -42.05 20.75 21.51
N SER A 331 -42.46 21.13 20.30
CA SER A 331 -41.62 21.01 19.11
C SER A 331 -40.63 22.17 19.04
N VAL A 332 -39.32 21.89 19.11
CA VAL A 332 -38.26 22.90 19.01
C VAL A 332 -37.27 22.57 17.88
N ALA A 333 -36.79 23.61 17.20
CA ALA A 333 -35.77 23.50 16.16
C ALA A 333 -34.35 23.64 16.72
N GLY A 334 -34.18 24.26 17.90
CA GLY A 334 -32.90 24.41 18.59
C GLY A 334 -33.07 24.71 20.08
N ILE A 335 -32.10 24.29 20.88
CA ILE A 335 -32.03 24.53 22.32
C ILE A 335 -30.71 25.25 22.60
N PHE A 336 -30.76 26.39 23.29
CA PHE A 336 -29.60 27.20 23.62
C PHE A 336 -29.52 27.37 25.14
N GLY A 337 -28.46 26.83 25.77
CA GLY A 337 -28.24 26.91 27.22
C GLY A 337 -27.63 28.23 27.71
N GLY A 338 -27.49 29.23 26.83
CA GLY A 338 -26.89 30.52 27.14
C GLY A 338 -27.56 31.66 26.36
N TYR A 339 -27.01 32.88 26.50
CA TYR A 339 -27.56 34.05 25.83
C TYR A 339 -27.56 33.92 24.30
N ILE A 340 -28.67 34.31 23.69
CA ILE A 340 -28.78 34.45 22.23
C ILE A 340 -28.54 35.91 21.88
N ALA A 341 -27.37 36.22 21.32
CA ALA A 341 -27.08 37.53 20.78
C ALA A 341 -27.67 37.66 19.37
N CYS A 342 -28.61 38.58 19.17
CA CYS A 342 -29.16 38.90 17.86
C CYS A 342 -29.54 40.38 17.80
N THR A 343 -29.57 40.95 16.59
CA THR A 343 -29.96 42.36 16.41
C THR A 343 -31.44 42.59 16.71
N ALA A 344 -32.30 41.64 16.35
CA ALA A 344 -33.73 41.70 16.62
C ALA A 344 -34.35 40.29 16.58
N MET A 345 -35.43 40.13 17.33
CA MET A 345 -36.30 38.95 17.27
C MET A 345 -37.64 39.35 16.66
N ALA A 346 -38.08 38.62 15.62
CA ALA A 346 -39.38 38.85 15.01
C ALA A 346 -40.48 38.13 15.81
N MET A 347 -41.50 38.86 16.27
CA MET A 347 -42.63 38.31 17.02
C MET A 347 -43.91 38.38 16.18
N THR A 348 -44.42 37.24 15.72
CA THR A 348 -45.59 37.22 14.83
C THR A 348 -46.89 37.46 15.62
N SER A 349 -47.60 38.53 15.30
CA SER A 349 -48.85 38.96 15.97
C SER A 349 -50.01 39.19 14.98
N ASP A 350 -50.13 38.36 13.94
CA ASP A 350 -51.18 38.50 12.92
C ASP A 350 -52.59 38.21 13.49
N ARG A 351 -53.55 39.10 13.24
CA ARG A 351 -54.96 38.97 13.69
C ARG A 351 -55.62 37.70 13.17
N ARG A 352 -55.29 37.27 11.94
CA ARG A 352 -55.88 36.08 11.29
C ARG A 352 -55.52 34.77 11.98
N LEU A 353 -54.46 34.78 12.80
CA LEU A 353 -53.98 33.63 13.56
C LEU A 353 -54.50 33.63 15.00
N LYS A 354 -55.49 34.47 15.32
CA LYS A 354 -56.06 34.62 16.66
C LYS A 354 -57.57 34.46 16.62
N ARG A 355 -58.14 33.88 17.67
CA ARG A 355 -59.59 33.71 17.89
C ARG A 355 -59.98 34.31 19.24
N ASN A 356 -61.27 34.59 19.44
CA ASN A 356 -61.82 35.14 20.69
C ASN A 356 -61.08 36.40 21.19
N ILE A 357 -60.77 37.31 20.27
CA ILE A 357 -60.05 38.54 20.59
C ILE A 357 -61.01 39.48 21.34
N GLN A 358 -60.72 39.73 22.61
CA GLN A 358 -61.46 40.63 23.48
C GLN A 358 -60.50 41.61 24.19
N SER A 359 -61.03 42.74 24.64
CA SER A 359 -60.26 43.71 25.43
C SER A 359 -59.87 43.08 26.76
N CYS A 360 -58.64 43.30 27.23
CA CYS A 360 -58.22 42.82 28.54
C CYS A 360 -58.95 43.61 29.64
N PRO A 361 -59.64 42.94 30.59
CA PRO A 361 -60.29 43.62 31.71
C PRO A 361 -59.29 44.45 32.53
N LEU A 362 -59.63 45.71 32.82
CA LEU A 362 -58.75 46.61 33.56
C LEU A 362 -58.38 46.05 34.95
N GLU A 363 -59.33 45.42 35.64
CA GLU A 363 -59.11 44.80 36.95
C GLU A 363 -58.03 43.71 36.92
N ARG A 364 -57.84 43.02 35.78
CA ARG A 364 -56.72 42.08 35.62
C ARG A 364 -55.38 42.81 35.51
N ILE A 365 -55.35 43.92 34.78
CA ILE A 365 -54.14 44.72 34.57
C ILE A 365 -53.72 45.41 35.87
N LYS A 366 -54.68 45.96 36.61
CA LYS A 366 -54.46 46.64 37.89
C LYS A 366 -53.75 45.78 38.93
N ARG A 367 -54.00 44.47 38.95
CA ARG A 367 -53.32 43.54 39.87
C ARG A 367 -51.80 43.66 39.85
N LEU A 368 -51.22 43.94 38.67
CA LEU A 368 -49.77 44.12 38.53
C LEU A 368 -49.28 45.38 39.25
N TYR A 369 -50.06 46.46 39.23
CA TYR A 369 -49.68 47.75 39.82
C TYR A 369 -50.07 47.85 41.29
N ASP A 370 -51.16 47.19 41.68
CA ASP A 370 -51.70 47.24 43.03
C ASP A 370 -51.01 46.25 43.98
N ASN A 371 -50.45 45.14 43.46
CA ASN A 371 -49.94 44.03 44.28
C ASN A 371 -48.51 43.60 43.96
N CYS A 372 -47.81 44.25 43.01
CA CYS A 372 -46.42 43.92 42.71
C CYS A 372 -45.57 45.18 42.69
N ASP A 373 -44.44 45.14 43.38
CA ASP A 373 -43.50 46.26 43.47
C ASP A 373 -42.28 46.03 42.56
N VAL A 374 -41.76 47.13 41.99
CA VAL A 374 -40.45 47.11 41.34
C VAL A 374 -39.39 47.16 42.44
N VAL A 375 -38.56 46.13 42.49
CA VAL A 375 -37.55 45.94 43.53
C VAL A 375 -36.14 46.00 42.97
N LEU A 376 -35.20 46.30 43.86
CA LEU A 376 -33.77 46.15 43.63
C LEU A 376 -33.29 44.91 44.39
N TYR A 377 -32.52 44.05 43.73
CA TYR A 377 -32.04 42.81 44.33
C TYR A 377 -30.62 42.46 43.85
N GLU A 378 -29.94 41.63 44.63
CA GLU A 378 -28.65 41.03 44.28
C GLU A 378 -28.85 39.53 44.12
N TRP A 379 -28.18 38.91 43.15
CA TRP A 379 -28.24 37.46 43.01
C TRP A 379 -27.38 36.81 44.09
N ILE A 380 -27.88 35.76 44.75
CA ILE A 380 -27.13 34.97 45.74
C ILE A 380 -25.81 34.45 45.14
N GLU A 381 -25.79 34.09 43.86
CA GLU A 381 -24.60 33.61 43.16
C GLU A 381 -23.62 34.72 42.75
N SER A 382 -23.91 35.99 43.08
CA SER A 382 -23.17 37.16 42.60
C SER A 382 -22.38 37.91 43.69
N ASP A 383 -21.97 37.23 44.77
CA ASP A 383 -21.28 37.77 45.98
C ASP A 383 -20.09 38.73 45.73
N ASN A 384 -19.63 38.92 44.48
CA ASN A 384 -18.57 39.87 44.10
C ASN A 384 -18.92 40.77 42.90
N ARG A 385 -20.19 40.90 42.51
CA ARG A 385 -20.61 41.75 41.38
C ARG A 385 -21.12 43.10 41.92
N PRO A 386 -20.50 44.24 41.55
CA PRO A 386 -20.96 45.53 42.02
C PRO A 386 -22.29 45.91 41.35
N GLY A 387 -23.30 46.21 42.16
CA GLY A 387 -24.59 46.77 41.75
C GLY A 387 -25.79 45.85 42.00
N GLN A 388 -26.96 46.47 42.17
CA GLN A 388 -28.24 45.76 42.27
C GLN A 388 -28.90 45.69 40.89
N ASP A 389 -29.54 44.56 40.60
CA ASP A 389 -30.44 44.44 39.46
C ASP A 389 -31.82 45.02 39.82
N VAL A 390 -32.52 45.55 38.82
CA VAL A 390 -33.90 46.06 38.95
C VAL A 390 -34.87 45.10 38.29
N GLY A 391 -35.97 44.78 38.96
CA GLY A 391 -36.96 43.87 38.40
C GLY A 391 -38.17 43.62 39.29
N LEU A 392 -38.85 42.52 39.01
CA LEU A 392 -39.99 42.00 39.77
C LEU A 392 -39.64 40.62 40.34
N ILE A 393 -40.28 40.26 41.45
CA ILE A 393 -40.21 38.91 42.00
C ILE A 393 -41.31 38.06 41.35
N ALA A 394 -40.93 36.87 40.87
CA ALA A 394 -41.86 36.02 40.13
C ALA A 394 -42.97 35.46 41.02
N GLN A 395 -42.70 35.22 42.30
CA GLN A 395 -43.64 34.76 43.31
C GLN A 395 -44.77 35.78 43.54
N ASP A 396 -44.45 37.08 43.61
CA ASP A 396 -45.46 38.15 43.77
C ASP A 396 -46.44 38.16 42.60
N LEU A 397 -45.97 37.90 41.37
CA LEU A 397 -46.83 37.77 40.20
C LEU A 397 -47.77 36.56 40.32
N VAL A 398 -47.31 35.44 40.89
CA VAL A 398 -48.18 34.27 41.12
C VAL A 398 -49.23 34.59 42.19
N SER A 399 -48.84 35.23 43.30
CA SER A 399 -49.73 35.69 44.37
C SER A 399 -50.79 36.68 43.87
N ALA A 400 -50.42 37.58 42.96
CA ALA A 400 -51.32 38.50 42.28
C ALA A 400 -52.24 37.83 41.24
N HIS A 401 -52.19 36.49 41.11
CA HIS A 401 -52.93 35.70 40.12
C HIS A 401 -52.59 36.10 38.67
N LEU A 402 -51.32 36.43 38.42
CA LEU A 402 -50.74 36.81 37.12
C LEU A 402 -49.78 35.73 36.61
N ALA A 403 -50.14 34.46 36.77
CA ALA A 403 -49.34 33.32 36.31
C ALA A 403 -49.13 33.27 34.79
N ASP A 404 -49.81 34.13 34.01
CA ASP A 404 -49.53 34.33 32.58
C ASP A 404 -48.33 35.26 32.31
N LEU A 405 -47.81 35.96 33.32
CA LEU A 405 -46.63 36.80 33.23
C LEU A 405 -45.35 36.11 33.71
N ILE A 406 -45.43 34.82 34.08
CA ILE A 406 -44.27 34.03 34.50
C ILE A 406 -44.07 32.81 33.61
N SER A 407 -42.91 32.20 33.75
CA SER A 407 -42.53 30.94 33.14
C SER A 407 -41.80 30.08 34.15
N VAL A 408 -41.87 28.76 33.98
CA VAL A 408 -41.29 27.80 34.93
C VAL A 408 -40.03 27.19 34.33
N PHE A 409 -39.01 27.05 35.17
CA PHE A 409 -37.75 26.36 34.91
C PHE A 409 -37.54 25.31 35.96
N TYR A 410 -37.28 24.07 35.55
CA TYR A 410 -36.82 23.08 36.52
C TYR A 410 -35.35 23.34 36.82
N ARG A 411 -34.93 23.26 38.08
CA ARG A 411 -33.54 23.46 38.50
C ARG A 411 -33.24 22.60 39.72
N ASP A 412 -32.43 21.56 39.59
CA ASP A 412 -32.26 20.52 40.62
C ASP A 412 -31.69 21.00 41.97
N ASP A 413 -31.00 22.15 41.96
CA ASP A 413 -30.31 22.75 43.10
C ASP A 413 -31.18 23.72 43.91
N ILE A 414 -32.38 24.09 43.43
CA ILE A 414 -33.32 24.91 44.19
C ILE A 414 -34.04 24.06 45.22
N GLN A 415 -33.87 24.42 46.49
CA GLN A 415 -34.62 23.84 47.59
C GLN A 415 -36.02 24.44 47.70
N GLU A 416 -36.89 23.76 48.43
CA GLU A 416 -38.19 24.32 48.81
C GLU A 416 -37.98 25.61 49.61
N GLY A 417 -38.75 26.65 49.27
CA GLY A 417 -38.72 27.93 49.97
C GLY A 417 -39.65 28.00 51.19
N GLU A 418 -39.92 29.21 51.69
CA GLU A 418 -40.73 29.41 52.90
C GLU A 418 -42.22 29.12 52.67
N ASP A 419 -42.72 29.37 51.46
CA ASP A 419 -44.06 28.96 51.03
C ASP A 419 -43.97 27.94 49.88
N PRO A 420 -44.08 26.64 50.17
CA PRO A 420 -44.01 25.58 49.17
C PRO A 420 -45.03 25.71 48.02
N SER A 421 -46.12 26.45 48.22
CA SER A 421 -47.15 26.67 47.19
C SER A 421 -46.67 27.61 46.09
N PHE A 422 -45.79 28.56 46.41
CA PHE A 422 -45.23 29.55 45.50
C PHE A 422 -43.74 29.32 45.19
N GLU A 423 -43.03 28.60 46.07
CA GLU A 423 -41.59 28.29 46.01
C GLU A 423 -41.33 26.78 46.07
N PRO A 424 -41.93 25.97 45.17
CA PRO A 424 -41.77 24.53 45.21
C PRO A 424 -40.32 24.11 44.89
N ALA A 425 -39.85 23.06 45.56
CA ALA A 425 -38.52 22.50 45.31
C ALA A 425 -38.29 22.19 43.84
N LYS A 426 -37.04 22.32 43.42
CA LYS A 426 -36.55 22.06 42.06
C LYS A 426 -37.19 22.89 40.95
N THR A 427 -37.82 24.01 41.32
CA THR A 427 -38.60 24.83 40.41
C THR A 427 -38.23 26.30 40.58
N GLN A 428 -37.72 26.91 39.52
CA GLN A 428 -37.48 28.34 39.41
C GLN A 428 -38.60 28.99 38.59
N LEU A 429 -39.09 30.14 39.05
CA LEU A 429 -40.02 30.97 38.31
C LEU A 429 -39.27 32.13 37.65
N ASN A 430 -39.60 32.46 36.40
CA ASN A 430 -38.98 33.56 35.64
C ASN A 430 -40.02 34.53 35.13
N VAL A 431 -39.71 35.83 35.16
CA VAL A 431 -40.61 36.91 34.73
C VAL A 431 -40.60 37.10 33.21
N GLY A 432 -41.79 37.12 32.62
CA GLY A 432 -42.05 37.38 31.21
C GLY A 432 -42.13 38.87 30.88
N TYR A 433 -41.03 39.61 31.02
CA TYR A 433 -40.98 41.06 30.85
C TYR A 433 -41.57 41.58 29.52
N SER A 434 -41.49 40.82 28.43
CA SER A 434 -42.08 41.21 27.15
C SER A 434 -43.62 41.30 27.17
N ARG A 435 -44.30 40.53 28.03
CA ARG A 435 -45.75 40.59 28.21
C ARG A 435 -46.18 41.75 29.08
N ILE A 436 -45.33 42.14 30.03
CA ILE A 436 -45.55 43.29 30.90
C ILE A 436 -45.67 44.57 30.07
N ALA A 437 -44.94 44.69 28.96
CA ALA A 437 -45.10 45.81 28.04
C ALA A 437 -46.55 45.99 27.53
N ALA A 438 -47.29 44.89 27.30
CA ALA A 438 -48.70 44.96 26.90
C ALA A 438 -49.62 45.37 28.06
N TYR A 439 -49.31 44.96 29.30
CA TYR A 439 -49.99 45.43 30.51
C TYR A 439 -49.76 46.93 30.71
N ASN A 440 -48.51 47.38 30.59
CA ASN A 440 -48.11 48.79 30.60
C ASN A 440 -48.90 49.61 29.58
N MET A 441 -49.00 49.14 28.33
CA MET A 441 -49.80 49.82 27.30
C MET A 441 -51.26 50.01 27.74
N LYS A 442 -51.91 48.96 28.27
CA LYS A 442 -53.32 49.04 28.68
C LYS A 442 -53.53 49.94 29.90
N MET A 443 -52.61 49.92 30.85
CA MET A 443 -52.67 50.80 32.02
C MET A 443 -52.44 52.27 31.61
N ILE A 444 -51.49 52.53 30.72
CA ILE A 444 -51.27 53.87 30.17
C ILE A 444 -52.52 54.38 29.46
N GLN A 445 -53.18 53.55 28.64
CA GLN A 445 -54.47 53.92 28.03
C GLN A 445 -55.51 54.32 29.07
N HIS A 446 -55.66 53.55 30.14
CA HIS A 446 -56.58 53.89 31.22
C HIS A 446 -56.22 55.19 31.95
N LEU A 447 -54.93 55.42 32.20
CA LEU A 447 -54.45 56.65 32.83
C LEU A 447 -54.70 57.87 31.94
N LEU A 448 -54.50 57.75 30.62
CA LEU A 448 -54.82 58.81 29.67
C LEU A 448 -56.32 59.15 29.70
N ASP A 449 -57.19 58.13 29.61
CA ASP A 449 -58.65 58.33 29.71
C ASP A 449 -59.04 59.03 31.02
N ARG A 450 -58.38 58.66 32.13
CA ARG A 450 -58.62 59.26 33.44
C ARG A 450 -58.14 60.71 33.53
N VAL A 451 -57.00 61.02 32.92
CA VAL A 451 -56.48 62.39 32.85
C VAL A 451 -57.45 63.27 32.07
N GLU A 452 -57.92 62.84 30.89
CA GLU A 452 -58.93 63.58 30.11
C GLU A 452 -60.22 63.81 30.93
N GLU A 453 -60.69 62.79 31.64
CA GLU A 453 -61.88 62.91 32.50
C GLU A 453 -61.66 63.93 33.63
N LEU A 454 -60.47 63.95 34.23
CA LEU A 454 -60.11 64.89 35.29
C LEU A 454 -59.96 66.32 34.75
N GLU A 455 -59.34 66.51 33.59
CA GLU A 455 -59.20 67.80 32.91
C GLU A 455 -60.56 68.38 32.52
N ALA A 456 -61.48 67.54 32.02
CA ALA A 456 -62.85 67.94 31.72
C ALA A 456 -63.59 68.37 33.00
N LYS A 457 -63.42 67.64 34.11
CA LYS A 457 -64.00 67.99 35.41
C LYS A 457 -63.45 69.31 35.94
N VAL A 458 -62.13 69.51 35.89
CA VAL A 458 -61.50 70.77 36.30
C VAL A 458 -61.99 71.92 35.42
N SER A 459 -62.10 71.72 34.11
CA SER A 459 -62.61 72.72 33.17
C SER A 459 -64.09 73.07 33.39
N SER A 460 -64.87 72.18 34.00
CA SER A 460 -66.26 72.44 34.40
C SER A 460 -66.40 73.14 35.76
N LEU A 461 -65.31 73.24 36.53
CA LEU A 461 -65.23 73.90 37.83
C LEU A 461 -64.65 75.32 37.75
N ILE A 462 -64.11 75.70 36.58
CA ILE A 462 -63.63 77.04 36.22
C ILE A 462 -64.68 77.68 35.31
#